data_AF-A0A5K7ZPP7-F1
#
_entry.id   AF-A0A5K7ZPP7-F1
#
_cell.length_a   1.000
_cell.length_b   1.000
_cell.length_c   1.000
_cell.angle_alpha   90.00
_cell.angle_beta   90.00
_cell.angle_gamma   90.00
#
_symmetry.space_group_name_H-M   'P 1'
#
loop_
_entity.id
_entity.type
_entity.pdbx_description
1 polymer ?
#
loop_
_entity_poly.entity_id
_entity_poly.type
_entity_poly.pdbx_seq_one_letter_code
_entity_poly.pdbx_strand_id
1 'polypeptide(L)'
;MQLSKHFCDNWRIRVGGEPLEPTVQAIIEESVPLQDCRVFQLEDGRPYKRLALYWHPDWDLVISVDTCRNVAVSVLSRQNWIDRQRRRQRLSQGGQSCPKH
;
A
#
# COMPACT_ATOMS: atom_id res chain seq x y z
N MET A 1 16.54 -6.14 -2.40
CA MET A 1 15.56 -5.09 -2.03
C MET A 1 15.27 -5.23 -0.55
N GLN A 2 15.15 -4.13 0.18
CA GLN A 2 14.80 -4.17 1.62
C GLN A 2 13.29 -4.10 1.83
N LEU A 3 12.79 -4.65 2.94
CA LEU A 3 11.39 -4.53 3.34
C LEU A 3 11.26 -3.55 4.52
N SER A 4 10.43 -2.53 4.37
CA SER A 4 10.14 -1.63 5.49
C SER A 4 9.31 -2.35 6.57
N LYS A 5 9.42 -1.91 7.83
CA LYS A 5 8.57 -2.42 8.92
C LYS A 5 7.08 -2.35 8.57
N HIS A 6 6.65 -1.23 7.98
CA HIS A 6 5.26 -1.04 7.58
C HIS A 6 4.82 -2.03 6.50
N PHE A 7 5.71 -2.37 5.57
CA PHE A 7 5.47 -3.42 4.58
C PHE A 7 5.29 -4.78 5.25
N CYS A 8 6.20 -5.19 6.13
CA CYS A 8 6.12 -6.48 6.82
C CYS A 8 4.83 -6.61 7.65
N ASP A 9 4.47 -5.57 8.40
CA ASP A 9 3.25 -5.54 9.19
C ASP A 9 2.00 -5.69 8.30
N ASN A 10 1.95 -4.98 7.17
CA ASN A 10 0.84 -5.08 6.23
C ASN A 10 0.80 -6.45 5.53
N TRP A 11 1.95 -7.01 5.19
CA TRP A 11 2.04 -8.32 4.56
C TRP A 11 1.45 -9.40 5.46
N ARG A 12 1.90 -9.48 6.73
CA ARG A 12 1.37 -10.44 7.71
C ARG A 12 -0.15 -10.38 7.84
N ILE A 13 -0.69 -9.16 7.86
CA ILE A 13 -2.13 -8.93 8.03
C ILE A 13 -2.92 -9.27 6.77
N ARG A 14 -2.36 -9.05 5.57
CA ARG A 14 -3.12 -8.98 4.31
C ARG A 14 -2.87 -10.15 3.36
N VAL A 15 -1.67 -10.70 3.39
CA VAL A 15 -1.19 -11.79 2.54
C VAL A 15 -0.98 -13.05 3.40
N GLY A 16 -0.52 -12.85 4.63
CA GLY A 16 -0.23 -13.93 5.58
C GLY A 16 1.25 -14.31 5.58
N GLY A 17 1.71 -14.84 6.72
CA GLY A 17 3.10 -15.22 6.92
C GLY A 17 4.07 -14.05 6.98
N GLU A 18 5.37 -14.37 7.05
CA GLU A 18 6.45 -13.38 7.00
C GLU A 18 6.89 -13.19 5.54
N PRO A 19 6.96 -11.95 5.02
CA PRO A 19 7.52 -11.73 3.70
C PRO A 19 9.02 -11.98 3.70
N LEU A 20 9.50 -12.70 2.70
CA LEU A 20 10.92 -12.86 2.43
C LEU A 20 11.32 -11.92 1.30
N GLU A 21 12.44 -11.21 1.45
CA GLU A 21 13.01 -10.34 0.42
C GLU A 21 13.05 -10.95 -0.99
N PRO A 22 13.60 -12.17 -1.20
CA PRO A 22 13.66 -12.77 -2.53
C PRO A 22 12.27 -13.07 -3.12
N THR A 23 11.31 -13.46 -2.28
CA THR A 23 9.94 -13.74 -2.72
C THR A 23 9.23 -12.45 -3.16
N VAL A 24 9.35 -11.37 -2.38
CA VAL A 24 8.75 -10.09 -2.74
C VAL A 24 9.40 -9.52 -4.00
N GLN A 25 10.72 -9.69 -4.17
CA GLN A 25 11.44 -9.29 -5.37
C GLN A 25 10.91 -10.02 -6.62
N ALA A 26 10.77 -11.35 -6.58
CA ALA A 26 10.23 -12.14 -7.68
C ALA A 26 8.80 -11.72 -8.05
N ILE A 27 7.95 -11.49 -7.03
CA ILE A 27 6.58 -10.97 -7.24
C ILE A 27 6.62 -9.61 -7.96
N ILE A 28 7.52 -8.70 -7.58
CA ILE A 28 7.63 -7.39 -8.26
C ILE A 28 8.11 -7.54 -9.71
N GLU A 29 9.04 -8.47 -9.97
CA GLU A 29 9.54 -8.76 -11.32
C GLU A 29 8.47 -9.35 -12.24
N GLU A 30 7.53 -10.13 -11.70
CA GLU A 30 6.38 -10.70 -12.40
C GLU A 30 5.18 -9.74 -12.49
N SER A 31 5.24 -8.59 -11.80
CA SER A 31 4.14 -7.63 -11.73
C SER A 31 4.07 -6.66 -12.91
N VAL A 32 2.87 -6.17 -13.19
CA VAL A 32 2.64 -5.07 -14.13
C VAL A 32 2.95 -3.72 -13.46
N PRO A 33 3.84 -2.88 -14.00
CA PRO A 33 4.09 -1.55 -13.46
C PRO A 33 2.88 -0.64 -13.73
N LEU A 34 2.33 -0.04 -12.67
CA LEU A 34 1.21 0.90 -12.76
C LEU A 34 1.66 2.37 -12.70
N GLN A 35 2.77 2.63 -12.01
CA GLN A 35 3.27 3.98 -11.78
C GLN A 35 4.77 3.97 -11.47
N ASP A 36 5.53 4.88 -12.07
CA ASP A 36 6.95 5.06 -11.74
C ASP A 36 7.17 5.95 -10.51
N CYS A 37 8.28 5.67 -9.82
CA CYS A 37 8.81 6.55 -8.79
C CYS A 37 9.26 7.87 -9.39
N ARG A 38 8.83 8.99 -8.80
CA ARG A 38 9.23 10.34 -9.22
C ARG A 38 9.38 11.26 -8.01
N VAL A 39 10.36 12.15 -8.08
CA VAL A 39 10.55 13.23 -7.12
C VAL A 39 10.03 14.51 -7.75
N PHE A 40 9.16 15.19 -7.03
CA PHE A 40 8.57 16.47 -7.38
C PHE A 40 9.02 17.52 -6.38
N GLN A 41 8.95 18.78 -6.78
CA GLN A 41 9.08 19.91 -5.89
C GLN A 41 7.70 20.56 -5.74
N LEU A 42 7.25 20.75 -4.50
CA LEU A 42 6.01 21.47 -4.20
C LEU A 42 6.22 22.98 -4.36
N GLU A 43 5.14 23.75 -4.42
CA GLU A 43 5.19 25.22 -4.58
C GLU A 43 5.98 25.92 -3.47
N ASP A 44 6.00 25.35 -2.27
CA ASP A 44 6.78 25.85 -1.13
C ASP A 44 8.25 25.37 -1.12
N GLY A 45 8.69 24.74 -2.20
CA GLY A 45 10.06 24.23 -2.37
C GLY A 45 10.33 22.88 -1.72
N ARG A 46 9.40 22.30 -0.94
CA ARG A 46 9.62 20.99 -0.29
C ARG A 46 9.62 19.85 -1.31
N PRO A 47 10.48 18.83 -1.14
CA PRO A 47 10.45 17.66 -1.99
C PRO A 47 9.26 16.77 -1.65
N TYR A 48 8.53 16.34 -2.68
CA TYR A 48 7.51 15.31 -2.59
C TYR A 48 7.94 14.10 -3.41
N LYS A 49 8.03 12.92 -2.76
CA LYS A 49 8.36 11.67 -3.45
C LYS A 49 7.09 10.86 -3.68
N ARG A 50 6.82 10.54 -4.93
CA ARG A 50 5.81 9.56 -5.34
C ARG A 50 6.49 8.20 -5.53
N LEU A 51 5.96 7.18 -4.88
CA LEU A 51 6.46 5.80 -4.97
C LEU A 51 6.07 5.12 -6.28
N ALA A 52 6.86 4.14 -6.70
CA ALA A 52 6.45 3.23 -7.77
C ALA A 52 5.33 2.30 -7.28
N LEU A 53 4.43 1.90 -8.18
CA LEU A 53 3.35 0.96 -7.91
C LEU A 53 3.44 -0.20 -8.90
N TYR A 54 3.35 -1.42 -8.38
CA TYR A 54 3.34 -2.67 -9.13
C TYR A 54 2.08 -3.46 -8.78
N TRP A 55 1.41 -4.01 -9.78
CA TRP A 55 0.25 -4.89 -9.58
C TRP A 55 0.56 -6.30 -10.05
N HIS A 56 0.42 -7.26 -9.14
CA HIS A 56 0.52 -8.68 -9.45
C HIS A 56 -0.88 -9.27 -9.63
N PRO A 57 -1.26 -9.74 -10.83
CA PRO A 57 -2.62 -10.22 -11.09
C PRO A 57 -2.94 -11.52 -10.33
N ASP A 58 -2.05 -12.51 -10.35
CA ASP A 58 -2.36 -13.83 -9.77
C ASP A 58 -2.51 -13.81 -8.25
N TRP A 59 -1.73 -12.97 -7.58
CA TRP A 59 -1.82 -12.76 -6.13
C TRP A 59 -2.80 -11.63 -5.75
N ASP A 60 -3.31 -10.90 -6.73
CA ASP A 60 -4.17 -9.72 -6.59
C ASP A 60 -3.63 -8.70 -5.56
N LEU A 61 -2.34 -8.35 -5.73
CA LEU A 61 -1.60 -7.45 -4.84
C LEU A 61 -1.19 -6.18 -5.57
N VAL A 62 -1.20 -5.06 -4.85
CA VAL A 62 -0.54 -3.81 -5.27
C VAL A 62 0.57 -3.47 -4.30
N ILE A 63 1.80 -3.43 -4.78
CA ILE A 63 3.00 -3.16 -3.98
C ILE A 63 3.51 -1.75 -4.29
N SER A 64 3.77 -0.96 -3.24
CA SER A 64 4.43 0.33 -3.37
C SER A 64 5.91 0.25 -3.01
N VAL A 65 6.77 0.80 -3.89
CA VAL A 65 8.23 0.67 -3.80
C VAL A 65 8.89 2.05 -3.93
N ASP A 66 9.84 2.34 -3.03
CA ASP A 66 10.80 3.44 -3.20
C ASP A 66 11.96 2.90 -4.03
N THR A 67 11.87 3.01 -5.36
CA THR A 67 12.90 2.45 -6.27
C THR A 67 14.24 3.16 -6.12
N CYS A 68 14.27 4.40 -5.67
CA CYS A 68 15.53 5.12 -5.42
C CYS A 68 16.31 4.52 -4.24
N ARG A 69 15.61 3.96 -3.25
CA ARG A 69 16.22 3.31 -2.08
C ARG A 69 16.18 1.78 -2.15
N ASN A 70 15.55 1.22 -3.18
CA ASN A 70 15.28 -0.20 -3.32
C ASN A 70 14.56 -0.79 -2.08
N VAL A 71 13.48 -0.13 -1.64
CA VAL A 71 12.70 -0.51 -0.44
C VAL A 71 11.23 -0.72 -0.80
N ALA A 72 10.66 -1.88 -0.42
CA ALA A 72 9.23 -2.10 -0.44
C ALA A 72 8.56 -1.41 0.78
N VAL A 73 7.61 -0.51 0.51
CA VAL A 73 7.03 0.39 1.52
C VAL A 73 5.67 -0.10 2.02
N SER A 74 4.81 -0.57 1.12
CA SER A 74 3.48 -1.07 1.50
C SER A 74 2.95 -2.10 0.49
N VAL A 75 1.95 -2.86 0.89
CA VAL A 75 1.24 -3.84 0.07
C VAL A 75 -0.26 -3.73 0.30
N LEU A 76 -1.06 -3.63 -0.75
CA LEU A 76 -2.51 -3.72 -0.71
C LEU A 76 -2.93 -5.07 -1.28
N SER A 77 -4.02 -5.62 -0.75
CA SER A 77 -4.68 -6.82 -1.27
C SER A 77 -6.17 -6.54 -1.45
N ARG A 78 -6.88 -7.41 -2.18
CA ARG A 78 -8.34 -7.32 -2.33
C ARG A 78 -9.09 -7.21 -1.00
N GLN A 79 -8.68 -8.00 -0.01
CA GLN A 79 -9.29 -7.98 1.32
C GLN A 79 -9.17 -6.59 1.98
N ASN A 80 -8.04 -5.90 1.76
CA ASN A 80 -7.85 -4.54 2.26
C ASN A 80 -8.87 -3.56 1.68
N TRP A 81 -9.19 -3.68 0.39
CA TRP A 81 -10.21 -2.85 -0.25
C TRP A 81 -11.59 -3.09 0.36
N ILE A 82 -11.98 -4.36 0.54
CA ILE A 82 -13.25 -4.74 1.16
C ILE A 82 -13.38 -4.18 2.57
N ASP A 83 -12.34 -4.33 3.41
CA ASP A 83 -12.37 -3.84 4.78
C ASP A 83 -12.44 -2.32 4.86
N ARG A 84 -11.76 -1.62 3.95
CA ARG A 84 -11.83 -0.15 3.87
C ARG A 84 -13.23 0.32 3.47
N GLN A 85 -13.90 -0.36 2.55
CA GLN A 85 -15.28 -0.05 2.17
C GLN A 85 -16.23 -0.26 3.35
N ARG A 86 -16.10 -1.36 4.10
CA ARG A 86 -16.90 -1.62 5.31
C ARG A 86 -16.72 -0.55 6.38
N ARG A 87 -15.48 -0.09 6.62
CA ARG A 87 -15.22 1.00 7.58
C ARG A 87 -15.87 2.31 7.14
N ARG A 88 -15.80 2.66 5.86
CA ARG A 88 -16.46 3.85 5.31
C ARG A 88 -17.98 3.80 5.52
N GLN A 89 -18.60 2.65 5.24
CA GLN A 89 -20.04 2.47 5.42
C GLN A 89 -20.48 2.62 6.89
N ARG A 90 -19.69 2.13 7.85
CA ARG A 90 -19.97 2.32 9.29
C ARG A 90 -19.86 3.78 9.72
N LEU A 91 -18.86 4.50 9.22
CA LEU A 91 -18.69 5.93 9.52
C LEU A 91 -19.83 6.78 8.94
N SER A 92 -20.39 6.42 7.78
CA SER A 92 -21.56 7.10 7.22
C SER A 92 -22.87 6.81 7.98
N GLN A 93 -22.96 5.71 8.73
CA GLN A 93 -24.16 5.33 9.49
C GLN A 93 -24.13 5.78 10.96
N GLY A 94 -22.97 6.12 11.51
CA GLY A 94 -22.82 6.57 12.91
C GLY A 94 -23.06 8.08 13.16
N GLY A 95 -23.57 8.82 12.18
CA GLY A 95 -23.71 10.29 12.23
C GLY A 95 -25.04 10.85 12.75
N GLN A 96 -25.94 10.04 13.33
CA GLN A 96 -27.24 10.51 13.84
C GLN A 96 -27.54 9.97 15.26
N SER A 97 -26.99 10.63 16.28
CA SER A 97 -27.70 10.86 17.55
C SER A 97 -26.97 11.92 18.37
N CYS A 98 -27.30 13.19 18.17
CA CYS A 98 -27.11 14.19 19.22
C CYS A 98 -28.35 14.13 20.13
N PRO A 99 -28.24 13.77 21.42
CA PRO A 99 -29.34 13.93 22.35
C PRO A 99 -29.59 15.43 22.52
N LYS A 100 -30.83 15.87 22.22
CA LYS A 100 -31.29 17.21 22.58
C LYS A 100 -31.54 17.17 24.09
N HIS A 101 -30.74 17.92 24.84
CA HIS A 101 -31.05 18.31 26.21
C HIS A 101 -31.95 19.54 26.20
#